data_AF-A0A0R3PZE8-F1
#
_entry.id   AF-A0A0R3PZE8-F1
#
_cell.length_a   1.000
_cell.length_b   1.000
_cell.length_c   1.000
_cell.angle_alpha   90.00
_cell.angle_beta   90.00
_cell.angle_gamma   90.00
#
_symmetry.space_group_name_H-M   'P 1'
#
loop_
_entity.id
_entity.type
_entity.pdbx_description
1 polymer ?
#
loop_
_entity_poly.entity_id
_entity_poly.type
_entity_poly.pdbx_seq_one_letter_code
_entity_poly.pdbx_strand_id
1 'polypeptide(L)'
;LIFRFSNQLKLFFVGGPNSRDDYHLEEGEEFFYQQRGDMVLKVIERGQPRDIRIKEDSISTRYFVKSSTVRLFERWFHLNDVVRDLPPLIQAFRSSEECRAGIPGPKSFLINAPYEAVATDLSKPMNLQNFIENHKEATRLVTKPTYDSVRE
;
A
#
# COMPACT_ATOMS: atom_id res chain seq x y z
N LEU A 1 5.01 -14.07 -0.19
CA LEU A 1 6.48 -14.16 0.01
C LEU A 1 7.00 -12.76 0.34
N ILE A 2 7.94 -12.62 1.28
CA ILE A 2 8.50 -11.31 1.69
C ILE A 2 10.01 -11.32 1.48
N PHE A 3 10.54 -10.31 0.78
CA PHE A 3 11.97 -10.02 0.73
C PHE A 3 12.22 -8.64 1.35
N ARG A 4 13.31 -8.52 2.11
CA ARG A 4 13.74 -7.27 2.73
C ARG A 4 15.15 -6.95 2.26
N PHE A 5 15.35 -5.74 1.75
CA PHE A 5 16.65 -5.25 1.32
C PHE A 5 17.07 -4.09 2.22
N SER A 6 18.12 -4.31 3.02
CA SER A 6 18.77 -3.31 3.89
C SER A 6 17.81 -2.43 4.72
N ASN A 7 16.65 -2.97 5.12
CA ASN A 7 15.56 -2.25 5.80
C ASN A 7 14.98 -1.02 5.08
N GLN A 8 15.32 -0.80 3.80
CA GLN A 8 14.82 0.34 3.02
C GLN A 8 13.68 -0.03 2.08
N LEU A 9 13.68 -1.26 1.55
CA LEU A 9 12.65 -1.76 0.63
C LEU A 9 12.07 -3.09 1.10
N LYS A 10 10.74 -3.18 1.12
CA LYS A 10 9.98 -4.41 1.37
C LYS A 10 9.29 -4.84 0.08
N LEU A 11 9.62 -6.02 -0.44
CA LEU A 11 9.00 -6.58 -1.63
C LEU A 11 8.05 -7.72 -1.25
N PHE A 12 6.80 -7.63 -1.72
CA PHE A 12 5.75 -8.58 -1.44
C PHE A 12 5.20 -9.20 -2.72
N PHE A 13 4.99 -10.51 -2.69
CA PHE A 13 4.12 -11.21 -3.64
C PHE A 13 2.87 -11.66 -2.92
N VAL A 14 1.73 -11.16 -3.38
CA VAL A 14 0.40 -11.37 -2.76
C VAL A 14 -0.51 -12.04 -3.79
N GLY A 15 -1.10 -13.17 -3.42
CA GLY A 15 -2.09 -13.87 -4.23
C GLY A 15 -3.52 -13.65 -3.72
N GLY A 16 -4.49 -14.23 -4.41
CA GLY A 16 -5.90 -14.22 -4.01
C GLY A 16 -6.53 -15.62 -4.01
N PRO A 17 -7.82 -15.74 -3.60
CA PRO A 17 -8.67 -14.63 -3.16
C PRO A 17 -8.30 -14.12 -1.77
N ASN A 18 -8.25 -12.80 -1.59
CA ASN A 18 -8.04 -12.14 -0.31
C ASN A 18 -8.82 -10.83 -0.27
N SER A 19 -9.80 -10.72 0.62
CA SER A 19 -10.65 -9.54 0.81
C SER A 19 -10.70 -9.17 2.29
N ARG A 20 -10.63 -7.87 2.58
CA ARG A 20 -10.49 -7.30 3.91
C ARG A 20 -11.24 -5.97 3.97
N ASP A 21 -11.79 -5.67 5.14
CA ASP A 21 -12.55 -4.43 5.42
C ASP A 21 -11.72 -3.39 6.20
N ASP A 22 -10.50 -3.74 6.58
CA ASP A 22 -9.59 -2.83 7.28
C ASP A 22 -8.75 -1.99 6.30
N TYR A 23 -8.38 -0.79 6.75
CA TYR A 23 -7.52 0.13 6.03
C TYR A 23 -6.13 0.17 6.66
N HIS A 24 -5.09 0.13 5.83
CA HIS A 24 -3.71 0.34 6.24
C HIS A 24 -3.34 1.82 6.08
N LEU A 25 -2.60 2.35 7.05
CA LEU A 25 -2.02 3.69 7.01
C LEU A 25 -0.55 3.59 7.42
N GLU A 26 0.35 4.01 6.54
CA GLU A 26 1.78 4.14 6.81
C GLU A 26 2.33 5.47 6.26
N GLU A 27 3.49 5.90 6.76
CA GLU A 27 4.18 7.13 6.30
C GLU A 27 4.81 6.95 4.91
N GLY A 28 5.12 5.72 4.52
CA GLY A 28 5.81 5.40 3.27
C GLY A 28 4.89 5.32 2.05
N GLU A 29 5.51 5.29 0.86
CA GLU A 29 4.82 5.00 -0.39
C GLU A 29 4.71 3.50 -0.62
N GLU A 30 3.56 3.03 -1.11
CA GLU A 30 3.39 1.66 -1.60
C GLU A 30 3.31 1.65 -3.14
N PHE A 31 4.10 0.77 -3.75
CA PHE A 31 4.06 0.51 -5.20
C PHE A 31 3.40 -0.84 -5.49
N PHE A 32 2.43 -0.83 -6.41
CA PHE A 32 1.68 -2.01 -6.84
C PHE A 32 1.94 -2.30 -8.30
N TYR A 33 2.21 -3.56 -8.61
CA TYR A 33 2.25 -4.09 -9.97
C TYR A 33 1.45 -5.38 -10.03
N GLN A 34 0.43 -5.41 -10.90
CA GLN A 34 -0.38 -6.61 -11.11
C GLN A 34 0.22 -7.48 -12.22
N GLN A 35 1.01 -8.47 -11.82
CA GLN A 35 1.58 -9.44 -12.75
C GLN A 35 0.53 -10.39 -13.34
N ARG A 36 -0.50 -10.76 -12.57
CA ARG A 36 -1.59 -11.65 -13.00
C ARG A 36 -2.92 -11.27 -12.37
N GLY A 37 -3.97 -11.21 -13.18
CA GLY A 37 -5.32 -10.86 -12.78
C GLY A 37 -5.50 -9.42 -12.32
N ASP A 38 -6.76 -9.07 -12.07
CA ASP A 38 -7.16 -7.77 -11.57
C ASP A 38 -7.20 -7.73 -10.04
N MET A 39 -7.01 -6.53 -9.47
CA MET A 39 -7.35 -6.25 -8.07
C MET A 39 -8.18 -4.97 -7.95
N VAL A 40 -8.94 -4.88 -6.85
CA VAL A 40 -9.57 -3.63 -6.42
C VAL A 40 -8.88 -3.19 -5.14
N LEU A 41 -8.38 -1.97 -5.18
CA LEU A 41 -7.95 -1.28 -4.00
C LEU A 41 -9.07 -0.37 -3.49
N LYS A 42 -9.37 -0.45 -2.20
CA LYS A 42 -10.20 0.53 -1.51
C LYS A 42 -9.33 1.57 -0.82
N VAL A 43 -9.59 2.86 -1.08
CA VAL A 43 -8.91 3.99 -0.43
C VAL A 43 -9.93 4.97 0.14
N ILE A 44 -9.47 5.81 1.05
CA ILE A 44 -10.19 7.02 1.46
C ILE A 44 -9.48 8.21 0.82
N GLU A 45 -10.11 8.83 -0.17
CA GLU A 45 -9.60 10.02 -0.84
C GLU A 45 -10.46 11.23 -0.46
N ARG A 46 -9.85 12.27 0.10
CA ARG A 46 -10.52 13.55 0.43
C ARG A 46 -11.84 13.42 1.23
N GLY A 47 -11.95 12.53 2.21
CA GLY A 47 -13.23 12.36 2.94
C GLY A 47 -13.95 11.06 2.60
N GLN A 48 -13.66 10.47 1.45
CA GLN A 48 -14.62 9.64 0.74
C GLN A 48 -14.03 8.29 0.32
N PRO A 49 -14.76 7.18 0.51
CA PRO A 49 -14.37 5.90 -0.05
C PRO A 49 -14.30 5.94 -1.58
N ARG A 50 -13.20 5.41 -2.12
CA ARG A 50 -13.00 5.28 -3.57
C ARG A 50 -12.40 3.91 -3.88
N ASP A 51 -12.95 3.25 -4.88
CA ASP A 51 -12.41 2.00 -5.41
C ASP A 51 -11.49 2.30 -6.61
N ILE A 52 -10.24 1.85 -6.54
CA ILE A 52 -9.24 1.94 -7.60
C ILE A 52 -9.02 0.53 -8.15
N ARG A 53 -9.48 0.30 -9.38
CA ARG A 53 -9.24 -0.97 -10.07
C ARG A 53 -7.88 -0.96 -10.76
N ILE A 54 -7.01 -1.90 -10.36
CA ILE A 54 -5.69 -2.12 -10.95
C ILE A 54 -5.80 -3.39 -11.78
N LYS A 55 -5.73 -3.24 -13.10
CA LYS A 55 -5.84 -4.38 -14.03
C LYS A 55 -4.52 -5.13 -14.13
N GLU A 56 -4.57 -6.35 -14.66
CA GLU A 56 -3.37 -7.06 -15.10
C GLU A 56 -2.46 -6.14 -15.95
N ASP A 57 -1.15 -6.29 -15.76
CA ASP A 57 -0.07 -5.49 -16.34
C ASP A 57 -0.14 -3.99 -16.05
N SER A 58 -0.87 -3.58 -15.01
CA SER A 58 -0.91 -2.20 -14.57
C SER A 58 -0.03 -1.96 -13.34
N ILE A 59 0.61 -0.79 -13.31
CA ILE A 59 1.32 -0.26 -12.15
C ILE A 59 0.54 0.87 -11.49
N SER A 60 0.69 1.02 -10.18
CA SER A 60 0.10 2.11 -9.39
C SER A 60 0.97 2.40 -8.17
N THR A 61 1.38 3.66 -8.02
CA THR A 61 2.02 4.17 -6.79
C THR A 61 0.97 4.84 -5.92
N ARG A 62 1.11 4.75 -4.60
CA ARG A 62 0.20 5.38 -3.66
C ARG A 62 0.90 6.25 -2.64
N TYR A 63 0.18 7.29 -2.26
CA TYR A 63 0.37 8.07 -1.06
C TYR A 63 -0.85 7.85 -0.17
N PHE A 64 -0.64 7.69 1.13
CA PHE A 64 -1.75 7.48 2.04
C PHE A 64 -2.45 8.81 2.36
N VAL A 65 -3.76 8.85 2.10
CA VAL A 65 -4.59 10.02 2.35
C VAL A 65 -5.49 9.76 3.56
N LYS A 66 -5.60 10.74 4.47
CA LYS A 66 -6.78 10.86 5.33
C LYS A 66 -7.69 11.91 4.75
N SER A 67 -8.96 11.58 4.69
CA SER A 67 -9.95 12.41 5.37
C SER A 67 -11.21 11.57 5.57
N SER A 68 -11.73 11.51 6.81
CA SER A 68 -13.05 11.03 7.35
C SER A 68 -13.66 9.65 6.93
N THR A 69 -14.49 8.92 7.70
CA THR A 69 -15.82 9.30 8.28
C THR A 69 -16.32 8.46 9.50
N VAL A 70 -15.46 8.23 10.50
CA VAL A 70 -15.69 7.59 11.84
C VAL A 70 -14.88 6.31 11.97
N ARG A 71 -13.90 6.34 12.89
CA ARG A 71 -13.00 5.24 13.18
C ARG A 71 -13.69 4.31 14.19
N LEU A 72 -13.76 3.02 13.90
CA LEU A 72 -14.38 2.06 14.83
C LEU A 72 -13.38 1.55 15.88
N PHE A 73 -12.16 1.26 15.43
CA PHE A 73 -11.08 0.69 16.23
C PHE A 73 -9.74 1.13 15.64
N GLU A 74 -8.84 1.71 16.45
CA GLU A 74 -7.50 2.13 16.02
C GLU A 74 -6.43 1.58 16.98
N ARG A 75 -5.36 1.02 16.41
CA ARG A 75 -4.16 0.61 17.15
C ARG A 75 -2.94 1.00 16.34
N TRP A 76 -1.97 1.61 17.01
CA TRP A 76 -0.64 1.84 16.47
C TRP A 76 0.33 0.88 17.11
N PHE A 77 1.18 0.29 16.28
CA PHE A 77 2.19 -0.66 16.69
C PHE A 77 3.38 -0.54 15.75
N HIS A 78 4.56 -0.94 16.24
CA HIS A 78 5.73 -1.02 15.40
C HIS A 78 5.65 -2.28 14.53
N LEU A 79 5.50 -2.10 13.22
CA LEU A 79 5.33 -3.17 12.26
C LEU A 79 6.70 -3.71 11.82
N ASN A 80 7.15 -4.80 12.45
CA ASN A 80 8.38 -5.47 12.07
C ASN A 80 8.12 -6.45 10.92
N ASP A 81 7.05 -7.24 10.99
CA ASP A 81 6.74 -8.31 10.06
C ASP A 81 5.23 -8.43 9.83
N VAL A 82 4.79 -8.05 8.64
CA VAL A 82 3.37 -8.05 8.25
C VAL A 82 2.71 -9.42 8.46
N VAL A 83 3.42 -10.52 8.18
CA VAL A 83 2.81 -11.86 8.27
C VAL A 83 2.63 -12.29 9.72
N ARG A 84 3.50 -11.85 10.62
CA ARG A 84 3.46 -12.23 12.04
C ARG A 84 2.68 -11.24 12.90
N ASP A 85 2.83 -9.95 12.64
CA ASP A 85 2.38 -8.90 13.55
C ASP A 85 0.93 -8.47 13.28
N LEU A 86 0.45 -8.66 12.04
CA LEU A 86 -0.89 -8.24 11.65
C LEU A 86 -2.02 -9.19 12.11
N PRO A 87 -1.88 -10.54 12.04
CA PRO A 87 -2.94 -11.45 12.46
C PRO A 87 -3.43 -11.26 13.90
N PRO A 88 -2.55 -11.06 14.92
CA PRO A 88 -3.00 -10.78 16.29
C PRO A 88 -3.85 -9.51 16.40
N LEU A 89 -3.55 -8.48 15.63
CA LEU A 89 -4.32 -7.24 15.63
C LEU A 89 -5.72 -7.44 15.01
N ILE A 90 -5.78 -8.15 13.89
CA ILE A 90 -7.06 -8.51 13.26
C ILE A 90 -7.91 -9.35 14.23
N GLN A 91 -7.29 -10.31 14.92
CA GLN A 91 -7.98 -11.13 15.91
C GLN A 91 -8.48 -10.29 17.08
N ALA A 92 -7.68 -9.34 17.58
CA ALA A 92 -8.07 -8.43 18.64
C ALA A 92 -9.33 -7.63 18.25
N PHE A 93 -9.36 -7.05 17.04
CA PHE A 93 -10.54 -6.36 16.52
C PHE A 93 -11.74 -7.30 16.41
N ARG A 94 -11.59 -8.47 15.76
CA ARG A 94 -12.70 -9.44 15.58
C ARG A 94 -13.30 -9.94 16.89
N SER A 95 -12.51 -9.98 17.96
CA SER A 95 -12.94 -10.38 19.30
C SER A 95 -13.53 -9.23 20.14
N SER A 96 -13.55 -8.00 19.60
CA SER A 96 -13.86 -6.80 20.37
C SER A 96 -15.36 -6.48 20.38
N GLU A 97 -15.78 -5.75 21.41
CA GLU A 97 -17.16 -5.26 21.53
C GLU A 97 -17.47 -4.23 20.45
N GLU A 98 -16.49 -3.43 20.04
CA GLU A 98 -16.61 -2.48 18.92
C GLU A 98 -16.95 -3.20 17.62
N CYS A 99 -16.30 -4.34 17.33
CA CYS A 99 -16.63 -5.16 16.17
C CYS A 99 -18.04 -5.77 16.27
N ARG A 100 -18.47 -6.17 17.48
CA ARG A 100 -19.80 -6.74 17.71
C ARG A 100 -20.92 -5.70 17.59
N ALA A 101 -20.71 -4.51 18.17
CA ALA A 101 -21.71 -3.46 18.26
C ALA A 101 -21.71 -2.53 17.03
N GLY A 102 -20.63 -2.51 16.26
CA GLY A 102 -20.47 -1.63 15.10
C GLY A 102 -20.33 -0.14 15.48
N ILE A 103 -20.10 0.16 16.75
CA ILE A 103 -19.91 1.52 17.28
C ILE A 103 -18.64 1.62 18.12
N PRO A 104 -17.98 2.80 18.16
CA PRO A 104 -16.78 2.99 18.98
C PRO A 104 -17.08 2.79 20.46
N GLY A 105 -16.15 2.14 21.17
CA GLY A 105 -16.19 1.92 22.61
C GLY A 105 -15.06 2.66 23.34
N PRO A 106 -15.00 2.58 24.68
CA PRO A 106 -13.93 3.20 25.47
C PRO A 106 -12.52 2.76 25.08
N LYS A 107 -12.38 1.60 24.41
CA LYS A 107 -11.09 1.06 23.96
C LYS A 107 -10.82 1.31 22.47
N SER A 108 -11.65 2.09 21.77
CA SER A 108 -11.44 2.38 20.34
C SER A 108 -10.17 3.18 20.07
N PHE A 109 -9.82 4.12 20.95
CA PHE A 109 -8.75 5.10 20.75
C PHE A 109 -7.80 5.15 21.94
N LEU A 110 -7.08 4.05 22.18
CA LEU A 110 -6.17 3.97 23.33
C LEU A 110 -4.96 4.92 23.21
N ILE A 111 -4.64 5.37 22.00
CA ILE A 111 -3.50 6.23 21.70
C ILE A 111 -3.83 7.16 20.53
N ASN A 112 -3.28 8.37 20.56
CA ASN A 112 -3.39 9.33 19.47
C ASN A 112 -2.47 8.94 18.30
N ALA A 113 -2.92 9.24 17.09
CA ALA A 113 -2.11 9.04 15.89
C ALA A 113 -0.82 9.88 15.96
N PRO A 114 0.36 9.29 15.72
CA PRO A 114 1.63 10.03 15.72
C PRO A 114 1.74 11.03 14.55
N TYR A 115 0.92 10.85 13.51
CA TYR A 115 0.83 11.75 12.35
C TYR A 115 -0.59 11.80 11.80
N GLU A 116 -0.91 12.91 11.15
CA GLU A 116 -2.13 13.08 10.38
C GLU A 116 -1.83 12.88 8.89
N ALA A 117 -2.64 12.08 8.21
CA ALA A 117 -2.44 11.88 6.79
C ALA A 117 -2.93 13.11 6.00
N VAL A 118 -2.12 13.51 5.02
CA VAL A 118 -2.34 14.68 4.19
C VAL A 118 -3.22 14.32 2.99
N ALA A 119 -4.11 15.21 2.59
CA ALA A 119 -4.90 15.01 1.38
C ALA A 119 -3.98 15.06 0.14
N THR A 120 -4.01 14.02 -0.68
CA THR A 120 -3.23 13.92 -1.92
C THR A 120 -4.08 13.27 -3.00
N ASP A 121 -3.98 13.76 -4.22
CA ASP A 121 -4.72 13.18 -5.34
C ASP A 121 -4.02 11.92 -5.84
N LEU A 122 -4.76 10.82 -5.95
CA LEU A 122 -4.20 9.56 -6.42
C LEU A 122 -4.22 9.48 -7.94
N SER A 123 -3.05 9.16 -8.50
CA SER A 123 -2.91 8.90 -9.93
C SER A 123 -3.69 7.64 -10.34
N LYS A 124 -4.14 7.60 -11.59
CA LYS A 124 -4.79 6.40 -12.13
C LYS A 124 -3.74 5.33 -12.41
N PRO A 125 -4.06 4.04 -12.17
CA PRO A 125 -3.19 2.96 -12.61
C PRO A 125 -2.93 3.05 -14.11
N MET A 126 -1.69 2.79 -14.51
CA MET A 126 -1.26 2.83 -15.91
C MET A 126 -0.76 1.47 -16.35
N ASN A 127 -1.03 1.08 -17.61
CA ASN A 127 -0.49 -0.16 -18.16
C ASN A 127 1.03 -0.01 -18.36
N LEU A 128 1.79 -0.92 -17.76
CA LEU A 128 3.25 -0.87 -17.73
C LEU A 128 3.85 -1.02 -19.13
N GLN A 129 3.31 -1.93 -19.93
CA GLN A 129 3.83 -2.18 -21.27
C GLN A 129 3.66 -0.94 -22.17
N ASN A 130 2.47 -0.32 -22.12
CA ASN A 130 2.22 0.93 -22.83
C ASN A 130 3.11 2.06 -22.34
N PHE A 131 3.32 2.15 -21.02
CA PHE A 131 4.23 3.13 -20.44
C PHE A 131 5.66 2.93 -20.97
N ILE A 132 6.18 1.70 -20.96
CA ILE A 132 7.50 1.36 -21.48
C ILE A 132 7.59 1.73 -22.97
N GLU A 133 6.62 1.29 -23.78
CA GLU A 133 6.56 1.56 -25.23
C GLU A 133 6.67 3.05 -25.54
N ASN A 134 5.86 3.87 -24.86
CA ASN A 134 5.80 5.31 -25.07
C ASN A 134 7.08 6.04 -24.64
N HIS A 135 7.96 5.40 -23.88
CA HIS A 135 9.22 5.98 -23.37
C HIS A 135 10.47 5.24 -23.85
N LYS A 136 10.36 4.37 -24.86
CA LYS A 136 11.48 3.56 -25.38
C LYS A 136 12.66 4.40 -25.89
N GLU A 137 12.39 5.52 -26.55
CA GLU A 137 13.46 6.36 -27.11
C GLU A 137 14.26 7.08 -26.01
N ALA A 138 13.61 7.44 -24.89
CA ALA A 138 14.30 8.03 -23.73
C ALA A 138 15.19 7.01 -22.99
N THR A 139 14.87 5.71 -23.07
CA THR A 139 15.63 4.64 -22.42
C THR A 139 16.85 4.16 -23.22
N ARG A 140 16.96 4.50 -24.52
CA ARG A 140 18.13 4.17 -25.36
C ARG A 140 19.42 4.90 -24.96
N LEU A 141 19.35 6.01 -24.23
CA LEU A 141 20.53 6.80 -23.86
C LEU A 141 21.31 6.21 -22.66
N VAL A 142 20.74 5.24 -21.93
CA VAL A 142 21.35 4.64 -20.73
C VAL A 142 22.17 3.38 -21.04
N THR A 143 22.09 2.84 -22.27
CA THR A 143 22.72 1.56 -22.63
C THR A 143 24.11 1.68 -23.25
N LYS A 144 24.81 2.81 -23.19
CA LYS A 144 26.27 2.82 -23.47
C LYS A 144 27.00 2.42 -22.19
N PRO A 145 27.60 1.22 -22.11
CA PRO A 145 28.51 0.93 -21.02
C PRO A 145 29.78 1.75 -21.25
N THR A 146 30.02 2.77 -20.43
CA THR A 146 31.35 3.34 -20.25
C THR A 146 32.16 2.38 -19.38
N TYR A 147 32.63 1.30 -19.98
CA TYR A 147 33.80 0.60 -19.48
C TYR A 147 34.99 1.11 -20.28
N ASP A 148 35.59 2.19 -19.79
CA ASP A 148 36.94 2.54 -20.21
C ASP A 148 37.88 1.45 -19.69
N SER A 149 38.48 0.74 -20.63
CA SER A 149 39.57 -0.17 -20.39
C SER A 149 40.77 0.59 -19.82
N VAL A 150 40.96 0.54 -18.51
CA VAL A 150 42.29 0.82 -17.94
C VAL A 150 43.10 -0.45 -18.11
N ARG A 151 43.84 -0.50 -19.21
CA ARG A 151 45.08 -1.28 -19.29
C ARG A 151 46.13 -0.51 -18.51
N GLU A 152 46.68 -1.15 -17.48
CA GLU A 152 48.13 -1.24 -17.20
C GLU A 152 48.36 -2.32 -16.13
#